data_AF-A0A8J2S8C4-F1
#
_entry.id   AF-A0A8J2S8C4-F1
#
_cell.length_a   1.000
_cell.length_b   1.000
_cell.length_c   1.000
_cell.angle_alpha   90.00
_cell.angle_beta   90.00
_cell.angle_gamma   90.00
#
_symmetry.space_group_name_H-M   'P 1'
#
loop_
_entity.id
_entity.type
_entity.pdbx_description
1 polymer ?
#
loop_
_entity_poly.entity_id
_entity_poly.type
_entity_poly.pdbx_seq_one_letter_code
_entity_poly.pdbx_strand_id
1 'polypeptide(L)'
;MSSSWTCNQCTYVHSDAEAQFLCCAICSAERPKAIAPASAQAAAPAPAPAAARPRAKPPVGAKPRVSLSLQRPGPATTRPAPPPPPAPTPPVDEADAAAPPTTAKKKPLAPLFLPKKRPAPPPKARAPLKAPRTAAAWPIQSQRTVALRFSMARDGEGRVRASIERGGPQAPAAGRRRVFEAERTCKLALAHEGKAACDVKIHLTLDTAGEDGAAWRDRRTYTGARAAGGLGLLQSHLQKCVRRGNVDLAVRSAHELAGITFGPTDPAGIKMLVRRLPVIAVEDSAALPCIVPAVWYMMALSPTEKSPATYKPTAQDVLVLCACAAQLAAHGSRDRFPPPRKGRNELPTDGVNLALLIRAAYGGMKGDVAMLRERAHAAAPDETSPWLAPVAAPPALRPGDWLLEGVDFHQKGGEILGRMRAKDMALQFVSDEDLKKWIWHTRSKCNRRDAPREPSAPPPWADAAARAADAAARDMIAGAWRG
;
A
#
# COMPACT_ATOMS: atom_id res chain seq x y z
N MET A 1 -14.58 -34.87 -32.55
CA MET A 1 -14.44 -35.15 -31.11
C MET A 1 -13.76 -33.96 -30.47
N SER A 2 -14.40 -33.27 -29.52
CA SER A 2 -13.74 -32.20 -28.77
C SER A 2 -12.71 -32.84 -27.84
N SER A 3 -11.44 -32.50 -28.03
CA SER A 3 -10.38 -32.95 -27.12
C SER A 3 -10.51 -32.20 -25.79
N SER A 4 -10.47 -32.91 -24.67
CA SER A 4 -10.34 -32.32 -23.34
C SER A 4 -9.42 -33.13 -22.45
N TRP A 5 -8.81 -32.50 -21.44
CA TRP A 5 -8.04 -33.17 -20.40
C TRP A 5 -8.10 -32.39 -19.08
N THR A 6 -8.01 -33.09 -17.95
CA THR A 6 -8.07 -32.50 -16.60
C THR A 6 -6.69 -32.50 -15.95
N CYS A 7 -6.26 -31.36 -15.40
CA CYS A 7 -5.02 -31.27 -14.66
C CYS A 7 -5.10 -32.07 -13.35
N ASN A 8 -4.14 -32.97 -13.12
CA ASN A 8 -4.07 -33.79 -11.91
C ASN A 8 -3.66 -33.01 -10.64
N GLN A 9 -3.07 -31.81 -10.79
CA GLN A 9 -2.64 -30.98 -9.65
C GLN A 9 -3.74 -30.03 -9.17
N CYS A 10 -4.38 -29.31 -10.09
CA CYS A 10 -5.35 -28.26 -9.73
C CYS A 10 -6.79 -28.53 -10.18
N THR A 11 -7.05 -29.70 -10.78
CA THR A 11 -8.38 -30.14 -11.26
C THR A 11 -9.02 -29.31 -12.38
N TYR A 12 -8.31 -28.32 -12.92
CA TYR A 12 -8.78 -27.51 -14.04
C TYR A 12 -8.94 -28.35 -15.33
N VAL A 13 -10.05 -28.16 -16.03
CA VAL A 13 -10.41 -28.89 -17.26
C VAL A 13 -10.05 -28.03 -18.47
N HIS A 14 -9.12 -28.52 -19.29
CA HIS A 14 -8.76 -27.92 -20.57
C HIS A 14 -9.66 -28.47 -21.67
N SER A 15 -10.44 -27.62 -22.34
CA SER A 15 -11.26 -27.99 -23.51
C SER A 15 -10.83 -27.23 -24.76
N ASP A 16 -11.21 -27.76 -25.93
CA ASP A 16 -11.04 -27.10 -27.23
C ASP A 16 -9.59 -26.68 -27.52
N ALA A 17 -9.33 -25.39 -27.72
CA ALA A 17 -8.00 -24.87 -27.98
C ALA A 17 -7.03 -25.05 -26.80
N GLU A 18 -7.53 -24.98 -25.56
CA GLU A 18 -6.71 -25.18 -24.36
C GLU A 18 -6.28 -26.64 -24.20
N ALA A 19 -7.04 -27.57 -24.76
CA ALA A 19 -6.69 -28.98 -24.77
C ALA A 19 -5.44 -29.28 -25.62
N GLN A 20 -4.89 -28.31 -26.36
CA GLN A 20 -3.63 -28.44 -27.09
C GLN A 20 -2.39 -28.07 -26.25
N PHE A 21 -2.57 -27.46 -25.07
CA PHE A 21 -1.44 -27.05 -24.24
C PHE A 21 -0.66 -28.25 -23.68
N LEU A 22 0.67 -28.10 -23.64
CA LEU A 22 1.58 -29.09 -23.07
C LEU A 22 1.63 -29.03 -21.54
N CYS A 23 1.18 -27.91 -20.95
CA CYS A 23 1.12 -27.70 -19.51
C CYS A 23 -0.22 -27.06 -19.13
N CYS A 24 -0.62 -27.23 -17.86
CA CYS A 24 -1.81 -26.62 -17.32
C CYS A 24 -1.68 -25.09 -17.32
N ALA A 25 -2.66 -24.40 -17.89
CA ALA A 25 -2.72 -22.94 -17.92
C ALA A 25 -2.81 -22.28 -16.54
N ILE A 26 -3.21 -23.02 -15.50
CA ILE A 26 -3.38 -22.51 -14.13
C ILE A 26 -2.14 -22.75 -13.26
N CYS A 27 -1.59 -23.96 -13.27
CA CYS A 27 -0.51 -24.35 -12.34
C CYS A 27 0.78 -24.81 -13.03
N SER A 28 0.85 -24.75 -14.36
CA SER A 28 2.00 -25.16 -15.18
C SER A 28 2.41 -26.64 -15.06
N ALA A 29 1.66 -27.47 -14.35
CA ALA A 29 1.87 -28.91 -14.32
C ALA A 29 1.78 -29.50 -15.74
N GLU A 30 2.73 -30.36 -16.11
CA GLU A 30 2.74 -30.98 -17.43
C GLU A 30 1.47 -31.77 -17.69
N ARG A 31 0.97 -31.70 -18.93
CA ARG A 31 -0.15 -32.50 -19.38
C ARG A 31 0.22 -33.98 -19.25
N PRO A 32 -0.64 -34.82 -18.65
CA PRO A 32 -0.41 -36.26 -18.63
C PRO A 32 -0.17 -36.75 -20.06
N LYS A 33 1.02 -37.33 -20.32
CA LYS A 33 1.27 -37.99 -21.61
C LYS A 33 0.16 -39.00 -21.82
N ALA A 34 -0.57 -38.89 -22.93
CA ALA A 34 -1.58 -39.86 -23.29
C ALA A 34 -0.91 -41.23 -23.22
N ILE A 35 -1.29 -42.04 -22.23
CA ILE A 35 -0.85 -43.43 -22.17
C ILE A 35 -1.45 -44.03 -23.42
N ALA A 36 -0.60 -44.37 -24.39
CA ALA A 36 -1.03 -45.06 -25.60
C ALA A 36 -1.90 -46.24 -25.15
N PRO A 37 -3.09 -46.44 -25.74
CA PRO A 37 -3.95 -47.53 -25.32
C PRO A 37 -3.14 -48.82 -25.38
N ALA A 38 -2.91 -49.42 -24.21
CA ALA A 38 -2.27 -50.71 -24.12
C ALA A 38 -3.05 -51.66 -25.01
N SER A 39 -2.39 -52.17 -26.04
CA SER A 39 -2.91 -53.26 -26.85
C SER A 39 -3.27 -54.40 -25.90
N ALA A 40 -4.50 -54.89 -26.05
CA ALA A 40 -5.11 -55.88 -25.18
C ALA A 40 -4.18 -57.08 -24.94
N GLN A 41 -3.64 -57.19 -23.72
CA GLN A 41 -3.19 -58.46 -23.18
C GLN A 41 -4.08 -58.83 -22.01
N ALA A 42 -4.51 -60.09 -22.08
CA ALA A 42 -5.59 -60.68 -21.32
C ALA A 42 -5.40 -60.53 -19.80
N ALA A 43 -6.53 -60.32 -19.13
CA ALA A 43 -6.66 -60.28 -17.70
C ALA A 43 -6.23 -61.60 -17.05
N ALA A 44 -5.34 -61.52 -16.06
CA ALA A 44 -5.23 -62.50 -15.00
C ALA A 44 -5.89 -61.90 -13.73
N PRO A 45 -6.73 -62.66 -13.00
CA PRO A 45 -7.44 -62.13 -11.84
C PRO A 45 -6.49 -61.97 -10.64
N ALA A 46 -6.58 -60.83 -9.97
CA ALA A 46 -5.86 -60.54 -8.73
C ALA A 46 -6.46 -61.30 -7.52
N PRO A 47 -5.63 -61.67 -6.53
CA PRO A 47 -6.07 -62.39 -5.33
C PRO A 47 -6.81 -61.48 -4.33
N ALA A 48 -7.70 -62.11 -3.57
CA ALA A 48 -8.60 -61.51 -2.58
C ALA A 48 -7.88 -60.74 -1.44
N PRO A 49 -8.53 -59.70 -0.87
CA PRO A 49 -7.92 -58.87 0.17
C PRO A 49 -7.85 -59.58 1.54
N ALA A 50 -6.70 -59.48 2.19
CA ALA A 50 -6.45 -59.96 3.53
C ALA A 50 -7.23 -59.15 4.59
N ALA A 51 -7.76 -59.88 5.57
CA ALA A 51 -8.60 -59.38 6.65
C ALA A 51 -7.91 -58.35 7.56
N ALA A 52 -8.63 -57.27 7.85
CA ALA A 52 -8.24 -56.25 8.81
C ALA A 52 -8.33 -56.78 10.25
N ARG A 53 -7.25 -56.61 11.03
CA ARG A 53 -7.23 -56.84 12.49
C ARG A 53 -7.99 -55.72 13.23
N PRO A 54 -8.73 -56.03 14.31
CA PRO A 54 -9.44 -55.03 15.10
C PRO A 54 -8.48 -54.22 15.98
N ARG A 55 -8.67 -52.90 15.99
CA ARG A 55 -8.02 -51.97 16.94
C ARG A 55 -8.69 -52.07 18.32
N ALA A 56 -7.88 -52.25 19.36
CA ALA A 56 -8.30 -52.20 20.75
C ALA A 56 -8.73 -50.78 21.17
N LYS A 57 -9.81 -50.69 21.96
CA LYS A 57 -10.29 -49.46 22.60
C LYS A 57 -9.33 -49.05 23.74
N PRO A 58 -9.02 -47.75 23.92
CA PRO A 58 -8.33 -47.28 25.12
C PRO A 58 -9.28 -47.22 26.33
N PRO A 59 -8.78 -47.40 27.56
CA PRO A 59 -9.60 -47.32 28.76
C PRO A 59 -9.97 -45.88 29.10
N VAL A 60 -11.23 -45.70 29.48
CA VAL A 60 -11.81 -44.49 30.04
C VAL A 60 -11.42 -44.41 31.51
N GLY A 61 -10.85 -43.28 31.94
CA GLY A 61 -10.86 -42.88 33.35
C GLY A 61 -9.48 -42.58 33.96
N ALA A 62 -9.01 -41.35 33.80
CA ALA A 62 -8.15 -40.70 34.80
C ALA A 62 -8.21 -39.18 34.60
N LYS A 63 -8.76 -38.46 35.58
CA LYS A 63 -8.66 -36.99 35.66
C LYS A 63 -7.27 -36.61 36.15
N PRO A 64 -6.49 -35.76 35.45
CA PRO A 64 -5.26 -35.23 36.03
C PRO A 64 -5.60 -34.09 37.01
N ARG A 65 -5.28 -34.31 38.28
CA ARG A 65 -5.30 -33.32 39.35
C ARG A 65 -4.01 -32.51 39.24
N VAL A 66 -4.10 -31.27 38.75
CA VAL A 66 -2.95 -30.35 38.68
C VAL A 66 -2.70 -29.79 40.08
N SER A 67 -1.68 -30.28 40.78
CA SER A 67 -1.15 -29.65 42.00
C SER A 67 -0.10 -28.62 41.61
N LEU A 68 -0.45 -27.32 41.70
CA LEU A 68 0.51 -26.21 41.69
C LEU A 68 1.37 -26.27 42.95
N SER A 69 2.61 -26.73 42.80
CA SER A 69 3.64 -26.59 43.83
C SER A 69 4.42 -25.30 43.57
N LEU A 70 4.23 -24.31 44.44
CA LEU A 70 5.01 -23.08 44.50
C LEU A 70 6.42 -23.41 45.00
N GLN A 71 7.38 -23.53 44.08
CA GLN A 71 8.80 -23.54 44.44
C GLN A 71 9.29 -22.10 44.63
N ARG A 72 9.87 -21.83 45.80
CA ARG A 72 10.57 -20.58 46.15
C ARG A 72 11.80 -20.39 45.25
N PRO A 73 12.11 -19.16 44.81
CA PRO A 73 13.32 -18.88 44.05
C PRO A 73 14.56 -18.99 44.94
N GLY A 74 15.55 -19.76 44.49
CA GLY A 74 16.89 -19.83 45.09
C GLY A 74 17.72 -18.57 44.84
N PRO A 75 18.81 -18.37 45.60
CA PRO A 75 19.60 -17.14 45.57
C PRO A 75 20.40 -16.98 44.27
N ALA A 76 20.49 -15.72 43.84
CA ALA A 76 21.09 -15.29 42.58
C ALA A 76 22.59 -15.64 42.48
N THR A 77 22.93 -16.42 41.47
CA THR A 77 24.32 -16.57 41.01
C THR A 77 24.75 -15.32 40.27
N THR A 78 25.81 -14.68 40.77
CA THR A 78 26.49 -13.52 40.18
C THR A 78 26.92 -13.78 38.74
N ARG A 79 26.43 -12.96 37.81
CA ARG A 79 26.93 -12.91 36.42
C ARG A 79 28.36 -12.35 36.38
N PRO A 80 29.27 -12.94 35.60
CA PRO A 80 30.59 -12.35 35.36
C PRO A 80 30.46 -11.04 34.56
N ALA A 81 31.34 -10.08 34.88
CA ALA A 81 31.39 -8.77 34.24
C ALA A 81 31.74 -8.89 32.75
N PRO A 82 31.15 -8.05 31.88
CA PRO A 82 31.53 -8.01 30.47
C PRO A 82 32.97 -7.51 30.30
N PRO A 83 33.70 -7.99 29.27
CA PRO A 83 35.05 -7.53 28.98
C PRO A 83 35.06 -6.04 28.59
N PRO A 84 36.16 -5.32 28.86
CA PRO A 84 36.29 -3.92 28.51
C PRO A 84 36.27 -3.73 26.97
N PRO A 85 35.76 -2.59 26.49
CA PRO A 85 35.75 -2.28 25.06
C PRO A 85 37.20 -2.13 24.52
N PRO A 86 37.43 -2.49 23.25
CA PRO A 86 38.73 -2.31 22.62
C PRO A 86 39.10 -0.83 22.53
N ALA A 87 40.40 -0.54 22.68
CA ALA A 87 40.95 0.81 22.61
C ALA A 87 40.67 1.48 21.24
N PRO A 88 40.41 2.79 21.21
CA PRO A 88 40.19 3.52 19.97
C PRO A 88 41.45 3.51 19.11
N THR A 89 41.29 3.13 17.84
CA THR A 89 42.32 3.26 16.81
C THR A 89 42.63 4.75 16.59
N PRO A 90 43.90 5.15 16.47
CA PRO A 90 44.26 6.53 16.19
C PRO A 90 43.74 6.98 14.81
N PRO A 91 43.42 8.28 14.64
CA PRO A 91 42.96 8.82 13.38
C PRO A 91 44.06 8.68 12.32
N VAL A 92 43.67 8.20 11.15
CA VAL A 92 44.51 8.19 9.96
C VAL A 92 44.41 9.57 9.33
N ASP A 93 45.52 10.29 9.25
CA ASP A 93 45.60 11.59 8.59
C ASP A 93 45.27 11.45 7.08
N GLU A 94 44.17 12.05 6.65
CA GLU A 94 43.84 12.25 5.24
C GLU A 94 44.74 13.37 4.68
N ALA A 95 45.86 12.97 4.08
CA ALA A 95 46.70 13.85 3.29
C ALA A 95 46.11 14.09 1.89
N ASP A 96 46.23 15.33 1.43
CA ASP A 96 45.79 15.90 0.16
C ASP A 96 46.03 15.01 -1.07
N ALA A 97 44.94 14.64 -1.77
CA ALA A 97 45.00 14.07 -3.11
C ALA A 97 44.68 15.15 -4.15
N ALA A 98 45.75 15.68 -4.75
CA ALA A 98 45.73 16.59 -5.89
C ALA A 98 44.97 16.01 -7.10
N ALA A 99 44.22 16.87 -7.78
CA ALA A 99 43.49 16.56 -9.01
C ALA A 99 44.43 16.30 -10.21
N PRO A 100 44.20 15.26 -11.04
CA PRO A 100 44.91 15.11 -12.30
C PRO A 100 44.18 15.82 -13.47
N PRO A 101 44.92 16.30 -14.48
CA PRO A 101 44.38 17.14 -15.53
C PRO A 101 43.61 16.35 -16.60
N THR A 102 42.55 17.00 -17.08
CA THR A 102 41.79 16.68 -18.28
C THR A 102 42.66 16.72 -19.54
N THR A 103 42.62 15.66 -20.37
CA THR A 103 42.32 15.73 -21.81
C THR A 103 42.58 14.37 -22.48
N ALA A 104 41.50 13.64 -22.79
CA ALA A 104 41.56 12.52 -23.74
C ALA A 104 40.37 12.61 -24.69
N LYS A 105 40.67 12.90 -25.96
CA LYS A 105 39.72 12.94 -27.09
C LYS A 105 39.03 11.58 -27.23
N LYS A 106 37.73 11.52 -26.97
CA LYS A 106 36.87 10.37 -27.30
C LYS A 106 36.57 10.37 -28.80
N LYS A 107 36.94 9.29 -29.49
CA LYS A 107 36.44 8.93 -30.82
C LYS A 107 34.92 8.73 -30.77
N PRO A 108 34.14 9.21 -31.74
CA PRO A 108 32.71 8.94 -31.79
C PRO A 108 32.47 7.47 -32.18
N LEU A 109 31.74 6.74 -31.34
CA LEU A 109 31.17 5.44 -31.63
C LEU A 109 30.02 5.60 -32.65
N ALA A 110 30.01 4.73 -33.66
CA ALA A 110 28.99 4.68 -34.70
C ALA A 110 27.59 4.45 -34.10
N PRO A 111 26.53 5.11 -34.62
CA PRO A 111 25.18 4.91 -34.12
C PRO A 111 24.62 3.55 -34.54
N LEU A 112 24.25 2.75 -33.53
CA LEU A 112 23.38 1.59 -33.70
C LEU A 112 22.04 2.04 -34.32
N PHE A 113 21.74 1.48 -35.49
CA PHE A 113 20.48 1.65 -36.20
C PHE A 113 19.30 1.22 -35.33
N LEU A 114 18.54 2.20 -34.84
CA LEU A 114 17.17 1.98 -34.38
C LEU A 114 16.23 2.07 -35.60
N PRO A 115 15.24 1.16 -35.75
CA PRO A 115 14.28 1.26 -36.83
C PRO A 115 13.49 2.57 -36.73
N LYS A 116 13.53 3.36 -37.80
CA LYS A 116 12.80 4.64 -37.93
C LYS A 116 11.31 4.41 -37.63
N LYS A 117 10.82 5.05 -36.57
CA LYS A 117 9.38 5.18 -36.27
C LYS A 117 8.70 5.79 -37.50
N ARG A 118 7.73 5.09 -38.10
CA ARG A 118 6.87 5.65 -39.15
C ARG A 118 6.22 6.94 -38.63
N PRO A 119 6.20 8.03 -39.41
CA PRO A 119 5.46 9.23 -39.04
C PRO A 119 3.97 8.89 -38.93
N ALA A 120 3.32 9.44 -37.89
CA ALA A 120 1.89 9.29 -37.71
C ALA A 120 1.15 9.91 -38.90
N PRO A 121 0.06 9.29 -39.39
CA PRO A 121 -0.75 9.90 -40.44
C PRO A 121 -1.33 11.22 -39.94
N PRO A 122 -1.51 12.22 -40.83
CA PRO A 122 -2.06 13.51 -40.46
C PRO A 122 -3.47 13.36 -39.89
N PRO A 123 -3.85 14.20 -38.90
CA PRO A 123 -5.18 14.15 -38.31
C PRO A 123 -6.23 14.46 -39.37
N LYS A 124 -7.21 13.56 -39.53
CA LYS A 124 -8.38 13.80 -40.38
C LYS A 124 -9.12 15.04 -39.87
N ALA A 125 -9.38 15.97 -40.79
CA ALA A 125 -10.15 17.19 -40.51
C ALA A 125 -11.49 16.84 -39.84
N ARG A 126 -11.74 17.40 -38.67
CA ARG A 126 -13.02 17.26 -37.96
C ARG A 126 -14.09 18.05 -38.70
N ALA A 127 -15.17 17.37 -39.09
CA ALA A 127 -16.38 18.01 -39.57
C ALA A 127 -16.95 18.98 -38.51
N PRO A 128 -17.59 20.08 -38.93
CA PRO A 128 -18.11 21.10 -38.02
C PRO A 128 -19.16 20.53 -37.06
N LEU A 129 -19.02 20.87 -35.78
CA LEU A 129 -19.95 20.54 -34.70
C LEU A 129 -21.33 21.13 -35.01
N LYS A 130 -22.31 20.26 -35.26
CA LYS A 130 -23.73 20.63 -35.27
C LYS A 130 -24.17 21.03 -33.86
N ALA A 131 -24.97 22.08 -33.78
CA ALA A 131 -25.57 22.61 -32.56
C ALA A 131 -26.28 21.52 -31.72
N PRO A 132 -26.32 21.65 -30.39
CA PRO A 132 -26.89 20.63 -29.51
C PRO A 132 -28.40 20.49 -29.73
N ARG A 133 -28.81 19.31 -30.20
CA ARG A 133 -30.20 18.86 -30.13
C ARG A 133 -30.54 18.56 -28.68
N THR A 134 -31.50 19.30 -28.13
CA THR A 134 -32.22 18.95 -26.92
C THR A 134 -32.89 17.59 -27.11
N ALA A 135 -32.38 16.56 -26.42
CA ALA A 135 -33.03 15.27 -26.35
C ALA A 135 -34.19 15.37 -25.35
N ALA A 136 -35.41 15.36 -25.88
CA ALA A 136 -36.61 15.13 -25.09
C ALA A 136 -36.58 13.67 -24.56
N ALA A 137 -36.56 13.52 -23.24
CA ALA A 137 -36.70 12.21 -22.60
C ALA A 137 -38.16 11.74 -22.72
N TRP A 138 -38.33 10.51 -23.19
CA TRP A 138 -39.62 9.80 -23.18
C TRP A 138 -40.05 9.48 -21.74
N PRO A 139 -41.37 9.46 -21.45
CA PRO A 139 -41.87 9.27 -20.09
C PRO A 139 -41.73 7.81 -19.68
N ILE A 140 -40.96 7.54 -18.63
CA ILE A 140 -41.10 6.30 -17.87
C ILE A 140 -42.34 6.45 -16.99
N GLN A 141 -43.46 5.89 -17.43
CA GLN A 141 -44.60 5.63 -16.55
C GLN A 141 -44.21 4.56 -15.53
N SER A 142 -43.75 5.00 -14.36
CA SER A 142 -43.80 4.18 -13.15
C SER A 142 -44.28 5.05 -12.00
N GLN A 143 -45.25 4.53 -11.25
CA GLN A 143 -45.97 5.28 -10.24
C GLN A 143 -45.04 5.70 -9.09
N ARG A 144 -45.14 6.99 -8.74
CA ARG A 144 -44.51 7.69 -7.60
C ARG A 144 -42.99 7.88 -7.66
N THR A 145 -42.58 8.83 -8.50
CA THR A 145 -41.31 9.54 -8.39
C THR A 145 -41.46 10.64 -7.33
N VAL A 146 -40.70 10.59 -6.23
CA VAL A 146 -40.59 11.71 -5.28
C VAL A 146 -39.49 12.62 -5.81
N ALA A 147 -39.80 13.89 -6.06
CA ALA A 147 -38.80 14.88 -6.45
C ALA A 147 -38.00 15.27 -5.20
N LEU A 148 -36.72 14.92 -5.13
CA LEU A 148 -35.82 15.49 -4.13
C LEU A 148 -35.33 16.83 -4.67
N ARG A 149 -35.57 17.91 -3.91
CA ARG A 149 -35.03 19.23 -4.24
C ARG A 149 -33.68 19.36 -3.54
N PHE A 150 -32.64 19.48 -4.34
CA PHE A 150 -31.29 19.72 -3.85
C PHE A 150 -31.04 21.22 -3.89
N SER A 151 -30.70 21.80 -2.74
CA SER A 151 -30.25 23.19 -2.65
C SER A 151 -28.81 23.19 -2.12
N MET A 152 -27.98 24.04 -2.72
CA MET A 152 -26.64 24.32 -2.24
C MET A 152 -26.58 25.82 -1.92
N ALA A 153 -26.26 26.15 -0.68
CA ALA A 153 -26.11 27.52 -0.24
C ALA A 153 -24.73 27.71 0.39
N ARG A 154 -24.15 28.89 0.22
CA ARG A 154 -23.01 29.30 1.04
C ARG A 154 -23.56 29.86 2.34
N ASP A 155 -23.08 29.40 3.48
CA ASP A 155 -23.37 30.06 4.75
C ASP A 155 -22.59 31.38 4.88
N GLY A 156 -22.92 32.17 5.91
CA GLY A 156 -22.29 33.47 6.15
C GLY A 156 -20.78 33.41 6.40
N GLU A 157 -20.20 32.21 6.54
CA GLU A 157 -18.76 31.97 6.67
C GLU A 157 -18.11 31.49 5.36
N GLY A 158 -18.87 31.46 4.25
CA GLY A 158 -18.40 31.02 2.95
C GLY A 158 -18.31 29.50 2.76
N ARG A 159 -18.81 28.70 3.72
CA ARG A 159 -18.85 27.24 3.59
C ARG A 159 -20.05 26.83 2.74
N VAL A 160 -19.84 25.89 1.83
CA VAL A 160 -20.94 25.36 0.99
C VAL A 160 -21.70 24.29 1.78
N ARG A 161 -22.96 24.56 2.11
CA ARG A 161 -23.90 23.57 2.64
C ARG A 161 -24.79 23.05 1.53
N ALA A 162 -24.93 21.73 1.45
CA ALA A 162 -25.93 21.09 0.62
C ALA A 162 -27.07 20.60 1.52
N SER A 163 -28.31 20.95 1.19
CA SER A 163 -29.52 20.44 1.83
C SER A 163 -30.37 19.70 0.81
N ILE A 164 -30.98 18.61 1.28
CA ILE A 164 -31.93 17.81 0.51
C ILE A 164 -33.30 18.07 1.14
N GLU A 165 -34.14 18.82 0.43
CA GLU A 165 -35.53 19.03 0.80
C GLU A 165 -36.40 18.00 0.07
N ARG A 166 -37.27 17.32 0.81
CA ARG A 166 -38.27 16.41 0.20
C ARG A 166 -39.32 17.24 -0.53
N GLY A 167 -39.29 17.23 -1.86
CA GLY A 167 -40.36 17.74 -2.70
C GLY A 167 -41.45 16.67 -2.88
N GLY A 168 -42.30 16.47 -1.88
CA GLY A 168 -43.51 15.66 -2.05
C GLY A 168 -44.18 15.25 -0.72
N PRO A 169 -45.52 15.18 -0.66
CA PRO A 169 -46.28 15.08 0.59
C PRO A 169 -46.36 13.68 1.25
N GLN A 170 -45.55 12.68 0.87
CA GLN A 170 -45.55 11.38 1.58
C GLN A 170 -44.16 10.74 1.63
N ALA A 171 -43.78 10.25 2.81
CA ALA A 171 -42.66 9.34 3.00
C ALA A 171 -42.94 8.01 2.28
N PRO A 172 -41.95 7.36 1.64
CA PRO A 172 -42.12 6.00 1.17
C PRO A 172 -42.27 5.05 2.37
N ALA A 173 -43.20 4.11 2.27
CA ALA A 173 -43.38 3.05 3.25
C ALA A 173 -42.10 2.20 3.40
N ALA A 174 -41.78 1.80 4.63
CA ALA A 174 -40.67 0.92 4.95
C ALA A 174 -40.72 -0.39 4.14
N GLY A 175 -39.55 -0.94 3.80
CA GLY A 175 -39.45 -2.30 3.25
C GLY A 175 -39.20 -2.44 1.75
N ARG A 176 -38.89 -1.36 1.00
CA ARG A 176 -38.40 -1.49 -0.39
C ARG A 176 -37.01 -0.89 -0.55
N ARG A 177 -36.05 -1.75 -0.93
CA ARG A 177 -34.70 -1.34 -1.30
C ARG A 177 -34.77 -0.45 -2.54
N ARG A 178 -34.51 0.84 -2.38
CA ARG A 178 -34.24 1.75 -3.50
C ARG A 178 -32.84 2.32 -3.29
N VAL A 179 -31.86 1.76 -3.99
CA VAL A 179 -30.55 2.39 -4.11
C VAL A 179 -30.74 3.55 -5.08
N PHE A 180 -30.78 4.78 -4.54
CA PHE A 180 -30.68 5.97 -5.37
C PHE A 180 -29.19 6.27 -5.55
N GLU A 181 -28.71 6.10 -6.78
CA GLU A 181 -27.40 6.58 -7.20
C GLU A 181 -27.63 7.84 -8.02
N ALA A 182 -27.15 8.98 -7.52
CA ALA A 182 -27.10 10.21 -8.29
C ALA A 182 -25.65 10.65 -8.38
N GLU A 183 -25.17 10.82 -9.61
CA GLU A 183 -23.88 11.43 -9.91
C GLU A 183 -24.12 12.87 -10.33
N ARG A 184 -23.55 13.83 -9.59
CA ARG A 184 -23.51 15.22 -10.02
C ARG A 184 -22.06 15.70 -10.04
N THR A 185 -21.67 16.25 -11.18
CA THR A 185 -20.44 17.02 -11.34
C THR A 185 -20.74 18.46 -10.97
N CYS A 186 -20.13 18.94 -9.89
CA CYS A 186 -20.24 20.33 -9.46
C CYS A 186 -18.93 21.05 -9.73
N LYS A 187 -18.99 22.25 -10.31
CA LYS A 187 -17.84 23.15 -10.39
C LYS A 187 -17.72 23.92 -9.08
N LEU A 188 -16.71 23.63 -8.28
CA LEU A 188 -16.41 24.37 -7.06
C LEU A 188 -15.34 25.43 -7.34
N ALA A 189 -15.69 26.69 -7.09
CA ALA A 189 -14.73 27.80 -7.08
C ALA A 189 -14.02 27.80 -5.72
N LEU A 190 -12.70 27.53 -5.72
CA LEU A 190 -11.86 27.57 -4.53
C LEU A 190 -11.57 29.03 -4.16
N ALA A 191 -11.80 29.40 -2.90
CA ALA A 191 -11.73 30.79 -2.43
C ALA A 191 -10.32 31.42 -2.48
N HIS A 192 -9.26 30.62 -2.66
CA HIS A 192 -7.87 31.08 -2.61
C HIS A 192 -7.09 30.93 -3.91
N GLU A 193 -7.69 30.46 -4.99
CA GLU A 193 -7.03 30.35 -6.29
C GLU A 193 -7.95 30.92 -7.37
N GLY A 194 -7.51 32.03 -7.98
CA GLY A 194 -8.23 32.65 -9.09
C GLY A 194 -8.60 31.61 -10.15
N LYS A 195 -9.92 31.47 -10.40
CA LYS A 195 -10.52 30.76 -11.53
C LYS A 195 -10.20 29.27 -11.69
N ALA A 196 -9.67 28.57 -10.68
CA ALA A 196 -9.62 27.10 -10.70
C ALA A 196 -10.99 26.54 -10.30
N ALA A 197 -11.79 26.13 -11.29
CA ALA A 197 -12.98 25.33 -11.05
C ALA A 197 -12.57 23.86 -11.02
N CYS A 198 -12.70 23.19 -9.87
CA CYS A 198 -12.53 21.75 -9.80
C CYS A 198 -13.88 21.05 -10.00
N ASP A 199 -13.89 20.03 -10.85
CA ASP A 199 -15.03 19.13 -11.00
C ASP A 199 -15.05 18.17 -9.81
N VAL A 200 -16.01 18.34 -8.92
CA VAL A 200 -16.22 17.44 -7.78
C VAL A 200 -17.38 16.52 -8.11
N LYS A 201 -17.10 15.22 -8.14
CA LYS A 201 -18.11 14.17 -8.22
C LYS A 201 -18.58 13.83 -6.81
N ILE A 202 -19.86 14.04 -6.55
CA ILE A 202 -20.48 13.67 -5.28
C ILE A 202 -21.35 12.43 -5.53
N HIS A 203 -21.01 11.33 -4.86
CA HIS A 203 -21.83 10.11 -4.83
C HIS A 203 -22.68 10.14 -3.57
N LEU A 204 -24.00 10.15 -3.73
CA LEU A 204 -24.94 10.01 -2.62
C LEU A 204 -25.54 8.61 -2.68
N THR A 205 -25.52 7.89 -1.56
CA THR A 205 -26.17 6.58 -1.42
C THR A 205 -27.10 6.64 -0.22
N LEU A 206 -28.40 6.44 -0.46
CA LEU A 206 -29.41 6.32 0.59
C LEU A 206 -29.71 4.84 0.83
N ASP A 207 -29.44 4.34 2.03
CA ASP A 207 -29.85 3.00 2.46
C ASP A 207 -31.05 3.11 3.40
N THR A 208 -32.22 2.67 2.95
CA THR A 208 -33.48 2.74 3.71
C THR A 208 -33.76 1.47 4.52
N ALA A 209 -32.75 0.62 4.75
CA ALA A 209 -32.92 -0.68 5.43
C ALA A 209 -32.96 -0.61 6.97
N GLY A 210 -32.91 0.58 7.59
CA GLY A 210 -33.11 0.72 9.03
C GLY A 210 -34.59 0.96 9.36
N GLU A 211 -35.17 0.14 10.23
CA GLU A 211 -36.58 0.27 10.67
C GLU A 211 -36.90 1.66 11.28
N ASP A 212 -35.89 2.43 11.69
CA ASP A 212 -36.06 3.77 12.26
C ASP A 212 -35.45 4.91 11.44
N GLY A 213 -35.18 4.75 10.15
CA GLY A 213 -34.67 5.87 9.31
C GLY A 213 -33.38 6.54 9.81
N ALA A 214 -32.71 5.96 10.82
CA ALA A 214 -31.60 6.55 11.57
C ALA A 214 -30.27 5.78 11.39
N ALA A 215 -30.24 4.71 10.61
CA ALA A 215 -29.02 3.93 10.40
C ALA A 215 -28.17 4.53 9.25
N TRP A 216 -27.53 5.67 9.51
CA TRP A 216 -26.28 5.97 8.83
C TRP A 216 -25.26 4.92 9.27
N ARG A 217 -25.12 3.82 8.51
CA ARG A 217 -24.01 2.89 8.77
C ARG A 217 -22.72 3.65 8.49
N ASP A 218 -21.81 3.65 9.46
CA ASP A 218 -20.45 4.18 9.41
C ASP A 218 -19.60 3.39 8.40
N ARG A 219 -20.01 3.40 7.13
CA ARG A 219 -19.11 3.17 6.01
C ARG A 219 -18.47 4.51 5.77
N ARG A 220 -17.25 4.69 6.24
CA ARG A 220 -16.40 5.82 5.85
C ARG A 220 -16.05 5.70 4.37
N THR A 221 -17.02 5.95 3.50
CA THR A 221 -16.76 6.30 2.11
C THR A 221 -16.11 7.68 2.15
N TYR A 222 -14.77 7.67 2.15
CA TYR A 222 -13.95 8.86 2.03
C TYR A 222 -14.09 9.44 0.61
N THR A 223 -15.22 10.08 0.30
CA THR A 223 -15.45 10.73 -0.99
C THR A 223 -15.10 12.22 -0.92
N GLY A 224 -14.18 12.67 -1.77
CA GLY A 224 -13.77 14.08 -1.89
C GLY A 224 -12.64 14.47 -0.94
N ALA A 225 -11.78 15.41 -1.37
CA ALA A 225 -10.69 16.13 -0.70
C ALA A 225 -9.98 15.50 0.54
N ARG A 226 -10.73 15.06 1.56
CA ARG A 226 -10.32 14.20 2.69
C ARG A 226 -9.41 13.05 2.27
N ALA A 227 -9.81 12.32 1.23
CA ALA A 227 -9.05 11.17 0.75
C ALA A 227 -7.76 11.57 0.02
N ALA A 228 -7.75 12.66 -0.74
CA ALA A 228 -6.57 13.06 -1.51
C ALA A 228 -5.47 13.69 -0.63
N GLY A 229 -5.86 14.58 0.29
CA GLY A 229 -4.92 15.21 1.23
C GLY A 229 -4.45 14.27 2.33
N GLY A 230 -5.36 13.43 2.85
CA GLY A 230 -5.05 12.46 3.90
C GLY A 230 -4.22 11.26 3.42
N LEU A 231 -4.37 10.84 2.16
CA LEU A 231 -3.67 9.66 1.63
C LEU A 231 -2.15 9.84 1.64
N GLY A 232 -1.63 10.97 1.13
CA GLY A 232 -0.19 11.25 1.14
C GLY A 232 0.37 11.34 2.56
N LEU A 233 -0.40 11.95 3.48
CA LEU A 233 -0.05 12.02 4.90
C LEU A 233 0.00 10.64 5.55
N LEU A 234 -0.99 9.78 5.32
CA LEU A 234 -1.02 8.41 5.86
C LEU A 234 0.11 7.54 5.31
N GLN A 235 0.44 7.65 4.01
CA GLN A 235 1.57 6.94 3.41
C GLN A 235 2.89 7.31 4.09
N SER A 236 3.14 8.61 4.29
CA SER A 236 4.35 9.09 4.94
C SER A 236 4.36 8.79 6.44
N HIS A 237 3.20 8.88 7.10
CA HIS A 237 3.02 8.49 8.50
C HIS A 237 3.34 7.02 8.72
N LEU A 238 2.78 6.11 7.91
CA LEU A 238 3.08 4.68 7.94
C LEU A 238 4.58 4.41 7.79
N GLN A 239 5.21 5.00 6.78
CA GLN A 239 6.64 4.85 6.54
C GLN A 239 7.47 5.29 7.75
N LYS A 240 7.17 6.46 8.33
CA LYS A 240 7.90 6.97 9.49
C LYS A 240 7.65 6.16 10.76
N CYS A 241 6.45 5.61 10.94
CA CYS A 241 6.18 4.65 12.02
C CYS A 241 7.09 3.42 11.89
N VAL A 242 7.22 2.85 10.69
CA VAL A 242 8.12 1.70 10.44
C VAL A 242 9.59 2.08 10.65
N ARG A 243 10.03 3.21 10.08
CA ARG A 243 11.39 3.77 10.22
C ARG A 243 11.79 3.98 11.69
N ARG A 244 10.85 4.44 12.52
CA ARG A 244 11.06 4.66 13.96
C ARG A 244 10.71 3.44 14.81
N GLY A 245 10.24 2.37 14.17
CA GLY A 245 9.82 1.13 14.79
C GLY A 245 8.71 1.25 15.83
N ASN A 246 7.78 2.16 15.59
CA ASN A 246 6.54 2.24 16.35
C ASN A 246 5.52 1.25 15.75
N VAL A 247 5.50 0.04 16.31
CA VAL A 247 4.70 -1.09 15.80
C VAL A 247 3.21 -0.80 15.82
N ASP A 248 2.68 -0.29 16.94
CA ASP A 248 1.25 0.01 17.09
C ASP A 248 0.78 1.05 16.07
N LEU A 249 1.49 2.18 15.97
CA LEU A 249 1.14 3.22 15.01
C LEU A 249 1.31 2.75 13.56
N ALA A 250 2.29 1.90 13.25
CA ALA A 250 2.46 1.34 11.90
C ALA A 250 1.25 0.47 11.51
N VAL A 251 0.79 -0.40 12.42
CA VAL A 251 -0.39 -1.25 12.22
C VAL A 251 -1.65 -0.41 12.02
N ARG A 252 -1.88 0.58 12.89
CA ARG A 252 -3.04 1.48 12.82
C ARG A 252 -3.03 2.32 11.54
N SER A 253 -1.86 2.80 11.12
CA SER A 253 -1.70 3.56 9.86
C SER A 253 -1.96 2.70 8.64
N ALA A 254 -1.45 1.46 8.62
CA ALA A 254 -1.70 0.53 7.53
C ALA A 254 -3.20 0.20 7.43
N HIS A 255 -3.87 -0.02 8.57
CA HIS A 255 -5.29 -0.30 8.62
C HIS A 255 -6.15 0.89 8.13
N GLU A 256 -5.87 2.11 8.62
CA GLU A 256 -6.58 3.31 8.17
C GLU A 256 -6.34 3.58 6.68
N LEU A 257 -5.09 3.41 6.20
CA LEU A 257 -4.74 3.52 4.79
C LEU A 257 -5.51 2.51 3.94
N ALA A 258 -5.60 1.25 4.37
CA ALA A 258 -6.35 0.20 3.67
C ALA A 258 -7.86 0.49 3.59
N GLY A 259 -8.41 1.22 4.57
CA GLY A 259 -9.80 1.65 4.60
C GLY A 259 -10.17 2.73 3.58
N ILE A 260 -9.20 3.37 2.92
CA ILE A 260 -9.48 4.39 1.90
C ILE A 260 -9.96 3.72 0.61
N THR A 261 -11.13 4.11 0.12
CA THR A 261 -11.67 3.67 -1.18
C THR A 261 -11.99 4.86 -2.07
N PHE A 262 -11.85 4.69 -3.40
CA PHE A 262 -12.29 5.68 -4.39
C PHE A 262 -13.56 5.19 -5.07
N GLY A 263 -14.68 5.38 -4.38
CA GLY A 263 -15.97 4.83 -4.78
C GLY A 263 -16.24 3.45 -4.15
N PRO A 264 -17.32 2.78 -4.55
CA PRO A 264 -17.82 1.57 -3.90
C PRO A 264 -16.97 0.32 -4.17
N THR A 265 -16.17 0.33 -5.23
CA THR A 265 -15.46 -0.87 -5.73
C THR A 265 -13.96 -0.70 -5.88
N ASP A 266 -13.41 0.51 -5.73
CA ASP A 266 -11.96 0.72 -5.86
C ASP A 266 -11.25 0.72 -4.50
N PRO A 267 -10.51 -0.35 -4.16
CA PRO A 267 -9.74 -0.43 -2.91
C PRO A 267 -8.44 0.37 -3.04
N ALA A 268 -8.54 1.67 -3.32
CA ALA A 268 -7.43 2.57 -3.60
C ALA A 268 -6.36 2.55 -2.50
N GLY A 269 -6.79 2.56 -1.24
CA GLY A 269 -5.95 2.48 -0.06
C GLY A 269 -5.12 1.20 0.00
N ILE A 270 -5.74 0.06 -0.26
CA ILE A 270 -5.05 -1.23 -0.34
C ILE A 270 -4.04 -1.24 -1.49
N LYS A 271 -4.42 -0.76 -2.69
CA LYS A 271 -3.50 -0.63 -3.83
C LYS A 271 -2.28 0.23 -3.50
N MET A 272 -2.46 1.29 -2.71
CA MET A 272 -1.34 2.11 -2.24
C MET A 272 -0.48 1.38 -1.21
N LEU A 273 -1.10 0.73 -0.23
CA LEU A 273 -0.42 -0.03 0.82
C LEU A 273 0.47 -1.14 0.24
N VAL A 274 -0.07 -1.98 -0.64
CA VAL A 274 0.68 -3.09 -1.26
C VAL A 274 1.84 -2.61 -2.13
N ARG A 275 1.73 -1.41 -2.74
CA ARG A 275 2.82 -0.80 -3.50
C ARG A 275 3.90 -0.19 -2.62
N ARG A 276 3.54 0.26 -1.41
CA ARG A 276 4.43 0.99 -0.50
C ARG A 276 5.18 0.06 0.46
N LEU A 277 4.57 -1.03 0.93
CA LEU A 277 5.22 -1.96 1.88
C LEU A 277 6.57 -2.50 1.38
N PRO A 278 6.75 -2.96 0.12
CA PRO A 278 8.07 -3.40 -0.35
C PRO A 278 9.10 -2.28 -0.40
N VAL A 279 8.68 -1.04 -0.70
CA VAL A 279 9.58 0.13 -0.71
C VAL A 279 10.01 0.44 0.71
N ILE A 280 9.08 0.49 1.67
CA ILE A 280 9.38 0.71 3.09
C ILE A 280 10.32 -0.38 3.63
N ALA A 281 10.08 -1.64 3.27
CA ALA A 281 10.92 -2.75 3.69
C ALA A 281 12.38 -2.54 3.30
N VAL A 282 12.60 -2.16 2.04
CA VAL A 282 13.95 -1.98 1.49
C VAL A 282 14.57 -0.64 1.93
N GLU A 283 13.79 0.44 2.04
CA GLU A 283 14.30 1.77 2.41
C GLU A 283 14.60 1.91 3.91
N ASP A 284 13.70 1.43 4.77
CA ASP A 284 13.62 1.80 6.19
C ASP A 284 13.75 0.64 7.17
N SER A 285 13.72 -0.60 6.70
CA SER A 285 13.80 -1.83 7.48
C SER A 285 14.67 -2.85 6.74
N ALA A 286 14.27 -4.12 6.70
CA ALA A 286 14.86 -5.13 5.85
C ALA A 286 13.82 -5.76 4.90
N ALA A 287 14.30 -6.35 3.81
CA ALA A 287 13.51 -7.18 2.91
C ALA A 287 13.19 -8.52 3.59
N LEU A 288 12.09 -8.55 4.32
CA LEU A 288 11.63 -9.72 5.07
C LEU A 288 10.62 -10.56 4.25
N PRO A 289 10.47 -11.87 4.54
CA PRO A 289 9.43 -12.73 3.96
C PRO A 289 8.01 -12.17 4.03
N CYS A 290 7.72 -11.31 5.01
CA CYS A 290 6.41 -10.69 5.19
C CYS A 290 5.93 -9.82 4.02
N ILE A 291 6.83 -9.37 3.13
CA ILE A 291 6.46 -8.55 1.98
C ILE A 291 5.93 -9.38 0.81
N VAL A 292 6.19 -10.68 0.79
CA VAL A 292 5.79 -11.57 -0.31
C VAL A 292 4.27 -11.51 -0.52
N PRO A 293 3.41 -11.67 0.52
CA PRO A 293 1.97 -11.50 0.36
C PRO A 293 1.55 -10.13 -0.18
N ALA A 294 2.22 -9.05 0.21
CA ALA A 294 1.91 -7.70 -0.31
C ALA A 294 2.10 -7.63 -1.84
N VAL A 295 3.17 -8.24 -2.37
CA VAL A 295 3.40 -8.31 -3.82
C VAL A 295 2.36 -9.19 -4.52
N TRP A 296 1.96 -10.31 -3.92
CA TRP A 296 0.88 -11.14 -4.45
C TRP A 296 -0.46 -10.41 -4.51
N TYR A 297 -0.85 -9.71 -3.44
CA TYR A 297 -2.06 -8.88 -3.45
C TYR A 297 -1.97 -7.75 -4.46
N MET A 298 -0.79 -7.13 -4.64
CA MET A 298 -0.59 -6.13 -5.69
C MET A 298 -0.89 -6.71 -7.08
N MET A 299 -0.40 -7.91 -7.39
CA MET A 299 -0.69 -8.59 -8.65
C MET A 299 -2.18 -8.91 -8.78
N ALA A 300 -2.80 -9.48 -7.74
CA ALA A 300 -4.22 -9.85 -7.76
C ALA A 300 -5.16 -8.64 -7.92
N LEU A 301 -4.77 -7.47 -7.40
CA LEU A 301 -5.52 -6.21 -7.49
C LEU A 301 -5.34 -5.47 -8.81
N SER A 302 -4.42 -5.91 -9.66
CA SER A 302 -4.08 -5.22 -10.89
C SER A 302 -5.03 -5.65 -12.01
N PRO A 303 -5.84 -4.75 -12.55
CA PRO A 303 -6.62 -5.07 -13.74
C PRO A 303 -5.67 -5.33 -14.90
N THR A 304 -5.98 -6.32 -15.72
CA THR A 304 -5.28 -6.58 -16.98
C THR A 304 -6.24 -6.26 -18.14
N GLU A 305 -5.70 -5.99 -19.33
CA GLU A 305 -6.53 -5.77 -20.53
C GLU A 305 -7.51 -6.93 -20.79
N LYS A 306 -7.14 -8.13 -20.34
CA LYS A 306 -7.89 -9.38 -20.55
C LYS A 306 -8.80 -9.75 -19.38
N SER A 307 -8.61 -9.15 -18.21
CA SER A 307 -9.34 -9.52 -17.00
C SER A 307 -9.51 -8.28 -16.11
N PRO A 308 -10.74 -7.77 -15.93
CA PRO A 308 -10.99 -6.78 -14.90
C PRO A 308 -10.61 -7.40 -13.55
N ALA A 309 -9.94 -6.66 -12.68
CA ALA A 309 -9.50 -7.20 -11.39
C ALA A 309 -10.69 -7.80 -10.63
N THR A 310 -10.74 -9.13 -10.55
CA THR A 310 -11.82 -9.87 -9.89
C THR A 310 -11.60 -9.98 -8.39
N TYR A 311 -10.35 -9.81 -7.96
CA TYR A 311 -9.99 -9.94 -6.56
C TYR A 311 -10.56 -8.79 -5.72
N LYS A 312 -11.32 -9.15 -4.69
CA LYS A 312 -11.85 -8.22 -3.69
C LYS A 312 -11.20 -8.55 -2.35
N PRO A 313 -10.37 -7.65 -1.80
CA PRO A 313 -9.76 -7.86 -0.50
C PRO A 313 -10.82 -8.04 0.59
N THR A 314 -10.58 -9.04 1.43
CA THR A 314 -11.32 -9.33 2.65
C THR A 314 -10.74 -8.56 3.83
N ALA A 315 -11.46 -8.51 4.95
CA ALA A 315 -10.93 -7.97 6.19
C ALA A 315 -9.65 -8.72 6.65
N GLN A 316 -9.60 -10.04 6.43
CA GLN A 316 -8.44 -10.84 6.78
C GLN A 316 -7.20 -10.46 5.96
N ASP A 317 -7.36 -10.15 4.67
CA ASP A 317 -6.25 -9.69 3.83
C ASP A 317 -5.66 -8.36 4.33
N VAL A 318 -6.53 -7.46 4.78
CA VAL A 318 -6.09 -6.20 5.41
C VAL A 318 -5.26 -6.48 6.67
N LEU A 319 -5.67 -7.44 7.49
CA LEU A 319 -4.91 -7.84 8.68
C LEU A 319 -3.55 -8.46 8.31
N VAL A 320 -3.47 -9.23 7.23
CA VAL A 320 -2.19 -9.76 6.71
C VAL A 320 -1.24 -8.60 6.33
N LEU A 321 -1.75 -7.57 5.65
CA LEU A 321 -0.95 -6.39 5.30
C LEU A 321 -0.55 -5.56 6.53
N CYS A 322 -1.42 -5.50 7.55
CA CYS A 322 -1.11 -4.86 8.83
C CYS A 322 -0.01 -5.64 9.59
N ALA A 323 -0.06 -6.97 9.57
CA ALA A 323 0.98 -7.82 10.15
C ALA A 323 2.33 -7.61 9.46
N CYS A 324 2.34 -7.40 8.14
CA CYS A 324 3.53 -7.02 7.39
C CYS A 324 4.11 -5.69 7.91
N ALA A 325 3.29 -4.65 8.06
CA ALA A 325 3.72 -3.37 8.63
C ALA A 325 4.26 -3.53 10.07
N ALA A 326 3.61 -4.37 10.89
CA ALA A 326 4.04 -4.68 12.25
C ALA A 326 5.45 -5.30 12.27
N GLN A 327 5.68 -6.33 11.45
CA GLN A 327 6.98 -7.00 11.37
C GLN A 327 8.07 -6.08 10.86
N LEU A 328 7.81 -5.30 9.80
CA LEU A 328 8.77 -4.32 9.30
C LEU A 328 9.11 -3.27 10.37
N ALA A 329 8.14 -2.81 11.15
CA ALA A 329 8.36 -1.87 12.25
C ALA A 329 9.12 -2.51 13.42
N ALA A 330 8.82 -3.77 13.77
CA ALA A 330 9.42 -4.48 14.88
C ALA A 330 10.86 -4.92 14.60
N HIS A 331 11.21 -5.17 13.33
CA HIS A 331 12.53 -5.66 12.94
C HIS A 331 13.64 -4.70 13.39
N GLY A 332 14.72 -5.26 13.94
CA GLY A 332 15.80 -4.51 14.60
C GLY A 332 16.89 -3.99 13.65
N SER A 333 17.01 -4.59 12.48
CA SER A 333 18.05 -4.27 11.49
C SER A 333 17.51 -3.54 10.28
N ARG A 334 18.39 -2.80 9.62
CA ARG A 334 18.15 -2.18 8.32
C ARG A 334 19.09 -2.80 7.31
N ASP A 335 18.57 -3.18 6.15
CA ASP A 335 19.41 -3.66 5.07
C ASP A 335 20.39 -2.57 4.63
N ARG A 336 21.68 -2.93 4.57
CA ARG A 336 22.69 -2.10 3.92
C ARG A 336 22.88 -2.63 2.51
N PHE A 337 22.62 -1.78 1.53
CA PHE A 337 22.81 -2.15 0.13
C PHE A 337 24.30 -2.35 -0.12
N PRO A 338 24.73 -3.55 -0.57
CA PRO A 338 26.04 -3.67 -1.17
C PRO A 338 26.05 -2.82 -2.44
N PRO A 339 27.22 -2.29 -2.87
CA PRO A 339 27.31 -1.55 -4.11
C PRO A 339 26.77 -2.39 -5.29
N PRO A 340 26.14 -1.74 -6.27
CA PRO A 340 25.43 -2.43 -7.34
C PRO A 340 26.39 -3.31 -8.13
N ARG A 341 26.10 -4.62 -8.18
CA ARG A 341 26.88 -5.57 -8.98
C ARG A 341 26.42 -5.52 -10.43
N LYS A 342 27.32 -5.24 -11.36
CA LYS A 342 27.02 -5.31 -12.81
C LYS A 342 26.90 -6.77 -13.25
N GLY A 343 25.89 -7.07 -14.08
CA GLY A 343 25.89 -8.27 -14.93
C GLY A 343 25.24 -9.55 -14.39
N ARG A 344 24.31 -9.48 -13.44
CA ARG A 344 23.52 -10.66 -13.04
C ARG A 344 22.22 -10.73 -13.83
N ASN A 345 22.12 -11.71 -14.72
CA ASN A 345 20.88 -12.05 -15.45
C ASN A 345 20.12 -13.22 -14.81
N GLU A 346 20.64 -13.78 -13.71
CA GLU A 346 20.03 -14.91 -13.03
C GLU A 346 18.85 -14.44 -12.17
N LEU A 347 17.73 -15.17 -12.28
CA LEU A 347 16.59 -14.96 -11.40
C LEU A 347 16.94 -15.49 -9.99
N PRO A 348 16.68 -14.72 -8.93
CA PRO A 348 16.88 -15.17 -7.56
C PRO A 348 15.94 -16.34 -7.27
N THR A 349 16.42 -17.31 -6.48
CA THR A 349 15.66 -18.49 -6.07
C THR A 349 14.85 -18.26 -4.79
N ASP A 350 15.17 -17.24 -4.00
CA ASP A 350 14.40 -16.91 -2.80
C ASP A 350 13.15 -16.07 -3.14
N GLY A 351 12.07 -16.38 -2.43
CA GLY A 351 10.77 -15.74 -2.67
C GLY A 351 10.75 -14.24 -2.40
N VAL A 352 11.61 -13.72 -1.51
CA VAL A 352 11.65 -12.29 -1.17
C VAL A 352 12.24 -11.49 -2.31
N ASN A 353 13.43 -11.88 -2.78
CA ASN A 353 14.09 -11.21 -3.88
C ASN A 353 13.26 -11.32 -5.18
N LEU A 354 12.63 -12.48 -5.42
CA LEU A 354 11.70 -12.61 -6.55
C LEU A 354 10.52 -11.63 -6.41
N ALA A 355 9.92 -11.50 -5.23
CA ALA A 355 8.85 -10.53 -4.97
C ALA A 355 9.31 -9.07 -5.20
N LEU A 356 10.55 -8.73 -4.82
CA LEU A 356 11.14 -7.42 -5.10
C LEU A 356 11.31 -7.16 -6.61
N LEU A 357 11.78 -8.16 -7.38
CA LEU A 357 11.90 -8.04 -8.83
C LEU A 357 10.53 -7.87 -9.51
N ILE A 358 9.53 -8.64 -9.08
CA ILE A 358 8.14 -8.50 -9.56
C ILE A 358 7.65 -7.09 -9.26
N ARG A 359 7.85 -6.59 -8.03
CA ARG A 359 7.47 -5.23 -7.65
C ARG A 359 8.20 -4.18 -8.51
N ALA A 360 9.48 -4.36 -8.80
CA ALA A 360 10.23 -3.46 -9.66
C ALA A 360 9.74 -3.49 -11.12
N ALA A 361 9.41 -4.67 -11.64
CA ALA A 361 8.85 -4.85 -12.99
C ALA A 361 7.46 -4.22 -13.13
N TYR A 362 6.67 -4.21 -12.06
CA TYR A 362 5.39 -3.49 -12.01
C TYR A 362 5.53 -1.96 -12.20
N GLY A 363 6.72 -1.39 -11.99
CA GLY A 363 7.03 0.02 -12.21
C GLY A 363 6.92 0.89 -10.96
N GLY A 364 6.99 2.21 -11.12
CA GLY A 364 7.03 3.16 -10.00
C GLY A 364 8.02 4.29 -10.25
N MET A 365 8.40 5.00 -9.18
CA MET A 365 9.44 6.01 -9.29
C MET A 365 10.77 5.34 -9.66
N LYS A 366 11.57 6.01 -10.51
CA LYS A 366 12.85 5.48 -11.00
C LYS A 366 13.79 5.07 -9.85
N GLY A 367 13.80 5.86 -8.76
CA GLY A 367 14.56 5.56 -7.54
C GLY A 367 14.12 4.27 -6.87
N ASP A 368 12.81 4.14 -6.60
CA ASP A 368 12.23 2.93 -6.00
C ASP A 368 12.56 1.68 -6.83
N VAL A 369 12.37 1.74 -8.15
CA VAL A 369 12.63 0.60 -9.05
C VAL A 369 14.10 0.20 -9.03
N ALA A 370 15.02 1.16 -9.06
CA ALA A 370 16.45 0.88 -8.99
C ALA A 370 16.83 0.23 -7.65
N MET A 371 16.36 0.81 -6.54
CA MET A 371 16.61 0.32 -5.19
C MET A 371 16.08 -1.12 -4.97
N LEU A 372 14.87 -1.40 -5.44
CA LEU A 372 14.27 -2.75 -5.36
C LEU A 372 15.07 -3.79 -6.16
N ARG A 373 15.51 -3.44 -7.38
CA ARG A 373 16.34 -4.34 -8.21
C ARG A 373 17.69 -4.61 -7.58
N GLU A 374 18.34 -3.56 -7.08
CA GLU A 374 19.63 -3.69 -6.41
C GLU A 374 19.51 -4.61 -5.19
N ARG A 375 18.47 -4.43 -4.38
CA ARG A 375 18.22 -5.28 -3.22
C ARG A 375 17.93 -6.73 -3.58
N ALA A 376 17.17 -6.96 -4.64
CA ALA A 376 16.79 -8.30 -5.08
C ALA A 376 17.98 -9.15 -5.57
N HIS A 377 19.12 -8.54 -5.89
CA HIS A 377 20.34 -9.25 -6.28
C HIS A 377 21.36 -9.38 -5.14
N ALA A 378 21.07 -8.81 -3.97
CA ALA A 378 21.86 -9.02 -2.77
C ALA A 378 21.64 -10.44 -2.23
N ALA A 379 22.61 -10.96 -1.47
CA ALA A 379 22.45 -12.24 -0.79
C ALA A 379 21.18 -12.20 0.09
N ALA A 380 20.39 -13.27 0.03
CA ALA A 380 19.26 -13.40 0.94
C ALA A 380 19.81 -13.39 2.38
N PRO A 381 19.21 -12.62 3.30
CA PRO A 381 19.56 -12.75 4.70
C PRO A 381 19.24 -14.19 5.12
N ASP A 382 20.12 -14.80 5.91
CA ASP A 382 19.98 -16.18 6.41
C ASP A 382 18.86 -16.32 7.46
N GLU A 383 17.89 -15.40 7.44
CA GLU A 383 16.83 -15.32 8.43
C GLU A 383 15.66 -16.21 8.04
N THR A 384 15.49 -17.29 8.80
CA THR A 384 14.20 -17.96 8.97
C THR A 384 13.26 -17.04 9.76
N SER A 385 12.83 -15.94 9.15
CA SER A 385 11.87 -15.04 9.78
C SER A 385 10.55 -15.80 9.95
N PRO A 386 9.94 -15.77 11.15
CA PRO A 386 8.70 -16.47 11.37
C PRO A 386 7.62 -15.95 10.42
N TRP A 387 6.80 -16.87 9.93
CA TRP A 387 5.60 -16.55 9.15
C TRP A 387 4.76 -15.46 9.83
N LEU A 388 4.04 -14.68 9.02
CA LEU A 388 3.21 -13.57 9.48
C LEU A 388 2.33 -13.97 10.67
N ALA A 389 2.63 -13.42 11.84
CA ALA A 389 1.79 -13.57 13.01
C ALA A 389 0.47 -12.82 12.77
N PRO A 390 -0.70 -13.41 13.08
CA PRO A 390 -1.97 -12.71 13.00
C PRO A 390 -1.95 -11.45 13.86
N VAL A 391 -2.48 -10.35 13.32
CA VAL A 391 -2.76 -9.13 14.09
C VAL A 391 -4.27 -8.97 14.24
N ALA A 392 -4.70 -8.56 15.43
CA ALA A 392 -6.08 -8.15 15.65
C ALA A 392 -6.39 -6.86 14.88
N ALA A 393 -7.66 -6.64 14.56
CA ALA A 393 -8.10 -5.37 13.99
C ALA A 393 -7.76 -4.23 14.98
N PRO A 394 -6.92 -3.26 14.58
CA PRO A 394 -6.47 -2.23 15.48
C PRO A 394 -7.53 -1.12 15.63
N PRO A 395 -7.51 -0.36 16.74
CA PRO A 395 -8.38 0.80 16.86
C PRO A 395 -7.99 1.87 15.82
N ALA A 396 -8.99 2.62 15.34
CA ALA A 396 -8.76 3.74 14.42
C ALA A 396 -7.72 4.73 14.96
N LEU A 397 -6.92 5.33 14.08
CA LEU A 397 -6.00 6.41 14.47
C LEU A 397 -6.80 7.59 15.03
N ARG A 398 -6.35 8.20 16.13
CA ARG A 398 -6.90 9.48 16.60
C ARG A 398 -5.95 10.60 16.19
N PRO A 399 -6.41 11.87 16.11
CA PRO A 399 -5.55 12.99 15.78
C PRO A 399 -4.27 13.09 16.63
N GLY A 400 -4.35 12.76 17.92
CA GLY A 400 -3.18 12.77 18.83
C GLY A 400 -2.21 11.60 18.64
N ASP A 401 -2.59 10.56 17.91
CA ASP A 401 -1.72 9.40 17.64
C ASP A 401 -0.79 9.64 16.43
N TRP A 402 -0.97 10.74 15.69
CA TRP A 402 -0.14 11.05 14.54
C TRP A 402 1.25 11.53 14.95
N LEU A 403 2.29 10.87 14.41
CA LEU A 403 3.63 11.42 14.38
C LEU A 403 3.60 12.72 13.57
N LEU A 404 3.92 13.84 14.20
CA LEU A 404 3.91 15.16 13.54
C LEU A 404 4.93 15.21 12.41
N GLU A 405 6.03 14.48 12.56
CA GLU A 405 7.04 14.28 11.52
C GLU A 405 6.51 13.43 10.36
N GLY A 406 5.40 12.72 10.55
CA GLY A 406 4.59 12.06 9.51
C GLY A 406 4.25 12.97 8.34
N VAL A 407 4.14 14.28 8.57
CA VAL A 407 3.88 15.27 7.52
C VAL A 407 5.12 15.44 6.65
N ASP A 408 5.07 14.92 5.42
CA ASP A 408 6.20 14.96 4.48
C ASP A 408 6.37 16.33 3.83
N PHE A 409 7.54 16.93 4.04
CA PHE A 409 7.90 18.18 3.37
C PHE A 409 8.35 17.98 1.93
N HIS A 410 8.59 16.76 1.44
CA HIS A 410 8.90 16.57 0.02
C HIS A 410 7.67 16.73 -0.86
N GLN A 411 6.49 16.28 -0.40
CA GLN A 411 5.25 16.39 -1.17
C GLN A 411 4.67 17.80 -1.11
N LYS A 412 4.84 18.48 0.03
CA LYS A 412 4.18 19.77 0.33
C LYS A 412 5.14 20.82 0.87
N GLY A 413 6.39 20.81 0.40
CA GLY A 413 7.47 21.64 0.96
C GLY A 413 7.14 23.11 1.03
N GLY A 414 6.65 23.70 -0.07
CA GLY A 414 6.25 25.10 -0.08
C GLY A 414 5.11 25.41 0.91
N GLU A 415 4.12 24.52 1.00
CA GLU A 415 2.98 24.70 1.92
C GLU A 415 3.42 24.63 3.39
N ILE A 416 4.26 23.65 3.75
CA ILE A 416 4.77 23.50 5.12
C ILE A 416 5.66 24.66 5.50
N LEU A 417 6.61 25.05 4.65
CA LEU A 417 7.52 26.16 4.92
C LEU A 417 6.76 27.48 5.04
N GLY A 418 5.77 27.72 4.18
CA GLY A 418 4.89 28.88 4.28
C GLY A 418 4.13 28.90 5.61
N ARG A 419 3.56 27.77 6.02
CA ARG A 419 2.89 27.65 7.33
C ARG A 419 3.86 27.86 8.49
N MET A 420 5.07 27.32 8.43
CA MET A 420 6.09 27.52 9.48
C MET A 420 6.44 28.99 9.65
N ARG A 421 6.71 29.71 8.56
CA ARG A 421 7.01 31.16 8.60
C ARG A 421 5.83 32.00 9.10
N ALA A 422 4.60 31.58 8.79
CA ALA A 422 3.41 32.22 9.33
C ALA A 422 3.23 32.00 10.84
N LYS A 423 3.85 30.97 11.42
CA LYS A 423 3.79 30.68 12.86
C LYS A 423 4.92 31.32 13.66
N ASP A 424 6.07 31.60 13.03
CA ASP A 424 7.22 32.17 13.70
C ASP A 424 8.00 33.12 12.79
N MET A 425 8.02 34.40 13.16
CA MET A 425 8.67 35.49 12.44
C MET A 425 10.19 35.32 12.34
N ALA A 426 10.82 34.63 13.30
CA ALA A 426 12.27 34.39 13.27
C ALA A 426 12.69 33.55 12.05
N LEU A 427 11.77 32.80 11.45
CA LEU A 427 12.03 31.94 10.30
C LEU A 427 11.92 32.68 8.95
N GLN A 428 11.53 33.96 8.93
CA GLN A 428 11.44 34.72 7.68
C GLN A 428 12.81 34.97 7.03
N PHE A 429 13.86 35.04 7.84
CA PHE A 429 15.24 35.24 7.38
C PHE A 429 15.99 33.92 7.11
N VAL A 430 15.37 32.78 7.37
CA VAL A 430 15.98 31.46 7.14
C VAL A 430 15.64 30.99 5.72
N SER A 431 16.66 30.58 4.98
CA SER A 431 16.49 30.10 3.61
C SER A 431 15.63 28.83 3.55
N ASP A 432 14.94 28.62 2.43
CA ASP A 432 14.18 27.38 2.18
C ASP A 432 15.09 26.14 2.24
N GLU A 433 16.32 26.27 1.75
CA GLU A 433 17.29 25.18 1.72
C GLU A 433 17.73 24.78 3.13
N ASP A 434 18.03 25.76 3.99
CA ASP A 434 18.41 25.51 5.38
C ASP A 434 17.27 24.90 6.18
N LEU A 435 16.03 25.40 6.02
CA LEU A 435 14.87 24.79 6.67
C LEU A 435 14.64 23.35 6.19
N LYS A 436 14.70 23.10 4.87
CA LYS A 436 14.56 21.73 4.33
C LYS A 436 15.65 20.80 4.85
N LYS A 437 16.90 21.26 4.86
CA LYS A 437 18.03 20.52 5.39
C LYS A 437 17.83 20.22 6.87
N TRP A 438 17.44 21.20 7.67
CA TRP A 438 17.16 21.00 9.09
C TRP A 438 16.03 19.99 9.31
N ILE A 439 14.86 20.14 8.67
CA ILE A 439 13.73 19.20 8.79
C ILE A 439 14.16 17.79 8.36
N TRP A 440 14.94 17.66 7.29
CA TRP A 440 15.48 16.37 6.85
C TRP A 440 16.30 15.70 7.96
N HIS A 441 17.27 16.42 8.50
CA HIS A 441 18.24 15.88 9.46
C HIS A 441 17.65 15.63 10.85
N THR A 442 16.69 16.45 11.31
CA THR A 442 16.15 16.36 12.68
C THR A 442 14.83 15.60 12.77
N ARG A 443 14.09 15.45 11.66
CA ARG A 443 12.72 14.90 11.70
C ARG A 443 12.54 13.72 10.75
N SER A 444 12.81 13.92 9.47
CA SER A 444 12.47 12.93 8.44
C SER A 444 13.46 11.78 8.37
N LYS A 445 14.77 12.01 8.42
CA LYS A 445 15.79 10.98 8.23
C LYS A 445 15.91 9.99 9.41
N CYS A 446 15.39 10.34 10.59
CA CYS A 446 15.58 9.56 11.82
C CYS A 446 15.05 8.13 11.69
N ASN A 447 15.97 7.16 11.61
CA ASN A 447 15.69 5.73 11.64
C ASN A 447 16.29 5.14 12.91
N ARG A 448 15.48 4.42 13.71
CA ARG A 448 15.93 3.85 14.99
C ARG A 448 17.04 2.81 14.84
N ARG A 449 17.22 2.28 13.62
CA ARG A 449 18.17 1.22 13.27
C ARG A 449 19.51 1.77 12.80
N ASP A 450 19.57 3.06 12.51
CA ASP A 450 20.84 3.71 12.18
C ASP A 450 21.59 3.99 13.50
N ALA A 451 22.92 3.91 13.46
CA ALA A 451 23.73 4.28 14.62
C ALA A 451 23.42 5.75 15.02
N PRO A 452 23.39 6.06 16.34
CA PRO A 452 23.27 7.43 16.79
C PRO A 452 24.36 8.26 16.10
N ARG A 453 23.95 9.37 15.48
CA ARG A 453 24.89 10.34 14.95
C ARG A 453 25.13 11.37 16.02
N GLU A 454 26.37 11.81 16.17
CA GLU A 454 26.63 13.01 16.97
C GLU A 454 25.82 14.17 16.39
N PRO A 455 24.96 14.80 17.20
CA PRO A 455 24.20 15.94 16.73
C PRO A 455 25.18 17.08 16.46
N SER A 456 25.17 17.62 15.25
CA SER A 456 25.76 18.93 15.01
C SER A 456 25.10 19.95 15.92
N ALA A 457 25.85 20.94 16.42
CA ALA A 457 25.28 22.04 17.18
C ALA A 457 24.06 22.61 16.44
N PRO A 458 22.87 22.69 17.06
CA PRO A 458 21.68 23.16 16.39
C PRO A 458 21.86 24.64 16.01
N PRO A 459 21.35 25.07 14.85
CA PRO A 459 21.39 26.49 14.49
C PRO A 459 20.56 27.31 15.50
N PRO A 460 20.84 28.62 15.68
CA PRO A 460 20.15 29.46 16.67
C PRO A 460 18.61 29.51 16.50
N TRP A 461 18.10 29.24 15.29
CA TRP A 461 16.68 29.22 14.97
C TRP A 461 16.02 27.83 15.07
N ALA A 462 16.75 26.78 15.50
CA ALA A 462 16.26 25.40 15.51
C ALA A 462 15.00 25.20 16.37
N ASP A 463 14.95 25.82 17.55
CA ASP A 463 13.81 25.68 18.47
C ASP A 463 12.54 26.34 17.91
N ALA A 464 12.69 27.50 17.27
CA ALA A 464 11.62 28.18 16.55
C ALA A 464 11.11 27.30 15.40
N ALA A 465 12.02 26.72 14.60
CA ALA A 465 11.67 25.81 13.52
C ALA A 465 10.95 24.56 14.01
N ALA A 466 11.35 23.99 15.16
CA ALA A 466 10.69 22.82 15.75
C ALA A 466 9.24 23.11 16.15
N ARG A 467 9.01 24.20 16.91
CA ARG A 467 7.66 24.61 17.32
C ARG A 467 6.78 24.95 16.12
N ALA A 468 7.31 25.70 15.15
CA ALA A 468 6.59 26.09 13.94
C ALA A 468 6.22 24.88 13.07
N ALA A 469 7.13 23.92 12.90
CA ALA A 469 6.88 22.70 12.15
C ALA A 469 5.84 21.81 12.84
N ASP A 470 5.88 21.69 14.17
CA ASP A 470 4.85 20.98 14.93
C ASP A 470 3.47 21.62 14.79
N ALA A 471 3.39 22.94 14.90
CA ALA A 471 2.16 23.69 14.72
C ALA A 471 1.60 23.51 13.30
N ALA A 472 2.46 23.65 12.28
CA ALA A 472 2.09 23.45 10.89
C ALA A 472 1.59 22.01 10.63
N ALA A 473 2.27 21.01 11.18
CA ALA A 473 1.88 19.61 11.06
C ALA A 473 0.52 19.35 11.71
N ARG A 474 0.27 19.86 12.92
CA ARG A 474 -1.02 19.76 13.59
C ARG A 474 -2.14 20.39 12.76
N ASP A 475 -1.90 21.57 12.18
CA ASP A 475 -2.89 22.24 11.32
C ASP A 475 -3.22 21.41 10.07
N MET A 476 -2.22 20.76 9.47
CA MET A 476 -2.40 19.90 8.30
C MET A 476 -3.14 18.61 8.64
N ILE A 477 -2.79 17.96 9.75
CA ILE A 477 -3.48 16.76 10.25
C ILE A 477 -4.93 17.10 10.58
N ALA A 478 -5.16 18.20 11.30
CA ALA A 478 -6.50 18.65 11.65
C ALA A 478 -7.32 19.03 10.40
N GLY A 479 -6.70 19.64 9.39
CA GLY A 479 -7.33 19.90 8.10
C GLY A 479 -7.74 18.63 7.36
N ALA A 480 -6.85 17.63 7.31
CA ALA A 480 -7.13 16.33 6.71
C ALA A 480 -8.19 15.52 7.49
N TRP A 481 -8.32 15.77 8.79
CA TRP A 481 -9.31 15.10 9.65
C TRP A 481 -10.71 15.71 9.55
N ARG A 482 -10.81 17.03 9.38
CA ARG A 482 -12.09 17.78 9.37
C ARG A 482 -12.82 17.76 8.03
N GLY A 483 -12.10 17.88 6.92
CA GLY A 483 -12.67 17.64 5.59
C GLY A 483 -12.98 16.18 5.45
#